data_AF-B3G1A4-F1
#
_entry.id   AF-B3G1A4-F1
#
_cell.length_a   1.000
_cell.length_b   1.000
_cell.length_c   1.000
_cell.angle_alpha   90.00
_cell.angle_beta   90.00
_cell.angle_gamma   90.00
#
_symmetry.space_group_name_H-M   'P 1'
#
loop_
_entity.id
_entity.type
_entity.pdbx_description
1 polymer ?
#
loop_
_entity_poly.entity_id
_entity_poly.type
_entity_poly.pdbx_seq_one_letter_code
_entity_poly.pdbx_strand_id
1 'polypeptide(L)'
;MKRVFATLKTSYPAWYEKHYGERRAETLAKRVWLTGIKHLSDMQVDRGLQRMVLDQDFPPSLKEFLRLCRKIDGLPSAEGAWYEALEQRYSHKVVKVAAELTGLFELRRAQYGDKRLRAEFEHNYAVVVRRLEAGEPLDGKVAKAIGLDSQKSELQRADELAEQQLLHRMQAQGLDGLSGAQARELLLAKMRRKAPEVRRDA
;
A
#
# COMPACT_ATOMS: atom_id res chain seq x y z
N MET A 1 12.57 -11.23 22.16
CA MET A 1 13.99 -11.58 21.89
C MET A 1 14.51 -12.76 22.71
N LYS A 2 14.39 -12.77 24.06
CA LYS A 2 14.82 -13.91 24.91
C LYS A 2 14.31 -15.26 24.39
N ARG A 3 13.05 -15.30 23.98
CA ARG A 3 12.39 -16.50 23.41
C ARG A 3 13.10 -17.05 22.18
N VAL A 4 13.46 -16.22 21.21
CA VAL A 4 14.11 -16.66 19.95
C VAL A 4 15.44 -17.37 20.20
N PHE A 5 16.34 -16.74 20.95
CA PHE A 5 17.65 -17.33 21.25
C PHE A 5 17.54 -18.51 22.23
N ALA A 6 16.57 -18.51 23.15
CA ALA A 6 16.29 -19.66 23.99
C ALA A 6 15.82 -20.87 23.15
N THR A 7 14.92 -20.66 22.18
CA THR A 7 14.46 -21.72 21.27
C THR A 7 15.60 -22.21 20.39
N LEU A 8 16.40 -21.32 19.78
CA LEU A 8 17.56 -21.73 18.98
C LEU A 8 18.56 -22.55 19.81
N LYS A 9 18.85 -22.14 21.04
CA LYS A 9 19.75 -22.86 21.96
C LYS A 9 19.22 -24.24 22.35
N THR A 10 17.90 -24.37 22.51
CA THR A 10 17.26 -25.62 22.95
C THR A 10 17.07 -26.60 21.79
N SER A 11 16.60 -26.11 20.65
CA SER A 11 16.27 -26.93 19.48
C SER A 11 17.48 -27.26 18.61
N TYR A 12 18.52 -26.41 18.62
CA TYR A 12 19.71 -26.57 17.78
C TYR A 12 21.02 -26.32 18.54
N PRO A 13 21.30 -27.08 19.62
CA PRO A 13 22.37 -26.77 20.55
C PRO A 13 23.76 -26.76 19.93
N ALA A 14 24.10 -27.76 19.10
CA ALA A 14 25.43 -27.84 18.47
C ALA A 14 25.70 -26.68 17.49
N TRP A 15 24.69 -26.31 16.70
CA TRP A 15 24.78 -25.16 15.80
C TRP A 15 24.88 -23.86 16.60
N TYR A 16 24.07 -23.72 17.66
CA TYR A 16 24.08 -22.54 18.51
C TYR A 16 25.46 -22.33 19.14
N GLU A 17 26.06 -23.37 19.71
CA GLU A 17 27.39 -23.27 20.33
C GLU A 17 28.45 -22.88 19.30
N LYS A 18 28.41 -23.50 18.10
CA LYS A 18 29.35 -23.19 17.02
C LYS A 18 29.30 -21.74 16.56
N HIS A 19 28.11 -21.13 16.48
CA HIS A 19 27.95 -19.79 15.90
C HIS A 19 27.79 -18.67 16.94
N TYR A 20 27.26 -18.99 18.12
CA TYR A 20 26.90 -18.04 19.18
C TYR A 20 27.42 -18.46 20.57
N GLY A 21 28.31 -19.46 20.69
CA GLY A 21 28.89 -19.86 21.97
C GLY A 21 29.73 -18.76 22.62
N GLU A 22 30.42 -17.92 21.82
CA GLU A 22 31.13 -16.76 22.34
C GLU A 22 30.17 -15.63 22.73
N ARG A 23 30.31 -15.12 23.96
CA ARG A 23 29.45 -14.05 24.51
C ARG A 23 29.35 -12.81 23.60
N ARG A 24 30.45 -12.41 22.96
CA ARG A 24 30.46 -11.25 22.05
C ARG A 24 29.68 -11.53 20.77
N ALA A 25 29.87 -12.71 20.17
CA ALA A 25 29.13 -13.16 18.99
C ALA A 25 27.62 -13.25 19.28
N GLU A 26 27.25 -13.85 20.42
CA GLU A 26 25.85 -13.95 20.85
C GLU A 26 25.22 -12.56 21.03
N THR A 27 25.93 -11.62 21.65
CA THR A 27 25.45 -10.26 21.89
C THR A 27 25.23 -9.50 20.58
N LEU A 28 26.15 -9.62 19.63
CA LEU A 28 26.03 -9.01 18.30
C LEU A 28 24.86 -9.62 17.52
N ALA A 29 24.72 -10.95 17.52
CA ALA A 29 23.63 -11.64 16.88
C ALA A 29 22.27 -11.20 17.45
N LYS A 30 22.12 -11.15 18.78
CA LYS A 30 20.91 -10.67 19.45
C LYS A 30 20.52 -9.26 19.00
N ARG A 31 21.49 -8.35 18.82
CA ARG A 31 21.24 -6.99 18.33
C ARG A 31 20.74 -6.98 16.89
N VAL A 32 21.37 -7.75 16.00
CA VAL A 32 20.96 -7.86 14.59
C VAL A 32 19.54 -8.44 14.47
N TRP A 33 19.28 -9.53 15.18
CA TRP A 33 17.96 -10.17 15.21
C TRP A 33 16.89 -9.25 15.78
N LEU A 34 17.18 -8.50 16.84
CA LEU A 34 16.25 -7.53 17.42
C LEU A 34 15.82 -6.50 16.36
N THR A 35 16.75 -5.98 15.58
CA THR A 35 16.45 -5.02 14.50
C THR A 35 15.53 -5.62 13.44
N GLY A 36 15.67 -6.92 13.14
CA GLY A 36 14.82 -7.61 12.17
C GLY A 36 13.41 -7.89 12.68
N ILE A 37 13.27 -8.31 13.95
CA ILE A 37 11.98 -8.75 14.51
C ILE A 37 11.19 -7.64 15.19
N LYS A 38 11.76 -6.45 15.42
CA LYS A 38 11.09 -5.34 16.15
C LYS A 38 9.77 -4.87 15.53
N HIS A 39 9.54 -5.18 14.25
CA HIS A 39 8.32 -4.83 13.52
C HIS A 39 7.28 -5.95 13.50
N LEU A 40 7.58 -7.10 14.12
CA LEU A 40 6.64 -8.22 14.21
C LEU A 40 5.85 -8.14 15.52
N SER A 41 4.59 -8.52 15.44
CA SER A 41 3.77 -8.80 16.62
C SER A 41 4.24 -10.08 17.33
N ASP A 42 3.93 -10.20 18.62
CA ASP A 42 4.24 -11.40 19.40
C ASP A 42 3.64 -12.68 18.77
N MET A 43 2.41 -12.59 18.23
CA MET A 43 1.76 -13.70 17.55
C MET A 43 2.50 -14.14 16.27
N GLN A 44 3.12 -13.22 15.54
CA GLN A 44 3.93 -13.57 14.36
C GLN A 44 5.23 -14.25 14.78
N VAL A 45 5.89 -13.75 15.83
CA VAL A 45 7.10 -14.38 16.38
C VAL A 45 6.79 -15.79 16.89
N ASP A 46 5.66 -15.98 17.58
CA ASP A 46 5.30 -17.28 18.16
C ASP A 46 5.01 -18.33 17.09
N ARG A 47 4.29 -17.97 16.03
CA ARG A 47 4.11 -18.85 14.86
C ARG A 47 5.44 -19.14 14.16
N GLY A 48 6.30 -18.14 14.02
CA GLY A 48 7.64 -18.32 13.45
C GLY A 48 8.50 -19.29 14.25
N LEU A 49 8.44 -19.22 15.58
CA LEU A 49 9.14 -20.14 16.48
C LEU A 49 8.59 -21.56 16.38
N GLN A 50 7.26 -21.73 16.36
CA GLN A 50 6.66 -23.05 16.18
C GLN A 50 7.09 -23.68 14.85
N ARG A 51 6.98 -22.96 13.74
CA ARG A 51 7.41 -23.45 12.41
C ARG A 51 8.89 -23.73 12.34
N MET A 52 9.71 -22.91 12.97
CA MET A 52 11.15 -23.17 13.06
C MET A 52 11.38 -24.55 13.70
N VAL A 53 10.76 -24.83 14.85
CA VAL A 53 10.96 -26.09 15.57
C VAL A 53 10.35 -27.31 14.85
N LEU A 54 9.18 -27.14 14.23
CA LEU A 54 8.41 -28.26 13.67
C LEU A 54 8.76 -28.56 12.22
N ASP A 55 9.12 -27.54 11.43
CA ASP A 55 9.23 -27.67 9.97
C ASP A 55 10.66 -27.52 9.44
N GLN A 56 11.65 -27.12 10.27
CA GLN A 56 13.00 -26.84 9.79
C GLN A 56 14.03 -27.84 10.35
N ASP A 57 14.70 -28.55 9.43
CA ASP A 57 15.79 -29.47 9.76
C ASP A 57 17.04 -28.75 10.30
N PHE A 58 17.23 -27.49 9.92
CA PHE A 58 18.36 -26.66 10.31
C PHE A 58 17.92 -25.28 10.80
N PRO A 59 18.73 -24.62 11.66
CA PRO A 59 18.48 -23.25 12.09
C PRO A 59 18.30 -22.29 10.90
N PRO A 60 17.18 -21.54 10.84
CA PRO A 60 16.99 -20.55 9.79
C PRO A 60 17.92 -19.35 9.99
N SER A 61 18.34 -18.74 8.89
CA SER A 61 18.86 -17.37 8.90
C SER A 61 17.78 -16.39 9.38
N LEU A 62 18.17 -15.17 9.76
CA LEU A 62 17.21 -14.12 10.14
C LEU A 62 16.16 -13.88 9.03
N LYS A 63 16.57 -13.86 7.75
CA LYS A 63 15.65 -13.67 6.61
C LYS A 63 14.65 -14.82 6.49
N GLU A 64 15.09 -16.06 6.69
CA GLU A 64 14.22 -17.24 6.72
C GLU A 64 13.25 -17.18 7.88
N PHE A 65 13.73 -16.86 9.08
CA PHE A 65 12.89 -16.72 10.25
C PHE A 65 11.80 -15.66 10.06
N LEU A 66 12.11 -14.51 9.45
CA LEU A 66 11.12 -13.48 9.12
C LEU A 66 10.04 -14.01 8.15
N ARG A 67 10.41 -14.87 7.17
CA ARG A 67 9.44 -15.52 6.29
C ARG A 67 8.54 -16.48 7.06
N LEU A 68 9.10 -17.27 7.97
CA LEU A 68 8.33 -18.16 8.84
C LEU A 68 7.36 -17.38 9.74
N CYS A 69 7.76 -16.22 10.25
CA CYS A 69 6.88 -15.38 11.08
C CYS A 69 5.70 -14.78 10.29
N ARG A 70 5.93 -14.42 9.02
CA ARG A 70 4.94 -13.75 8.17
C ARG A 70 3.97 -14.68 7.47
N LYS A 71 4.32 -15.96 7.30
CA LYS A 71 3.45 -16.95 6.67
C LYS A 71 2.09 -17.03 7.37
N ILE A 72 1.01 -16.93 6.60
CA ILE A 72 -0.38 -17.04 7.07
C ILE A 72 -0.92 -18.38 6.59
N ASP A 73 -1.48 -19.18 7.51
CA ASP A 73 -2.09 -20.46 7.16
C ASP A 73 -3.54 -20.26 6.70
N GLY A 74 -4.05 -21.16 5.87
CA GLY A 74 -5.44 -21.14 5.42
C GLY A 74 -5.78 -20.02 4.42
N LEU A 75 -4.77 -19.33 3.89
CA LEU A 75 -4.96 -18.30 2.88
C LEU A 75 -5.20 -18.97 1.50
N PRO A 76 -6.32 -18.70 0.80
CA PRO A 76 -6.55 -19.25 -0.53
C PRO A 76 -5.56 -18.69 -1.56
N SER A 77 -5.39 -19.39 -2.68
CA SER A 77 -4.68 -18.83 -3.84
C SER A 77 -5.43 -17.61 -4.37
N ALA A 78 -4.76 -16.73 -5.11
CA ALA A 78 -5.42 -15.56 -5.70
C ALA A 78 -6.61 -15.96 -6.60
N GLU A 79 -6.48 -17.07 -7.32
CA GLU A 79 -7.55 -17.66 -8.12
C GLU A 79 -8.68 -18.23 -7.26
N GLY A 80 -8.37 -18.98 -6.20
CA GLY A 80 -9.39 -19.47 -5.26
C GLY A 80 -10.16 -18.33 -4.60
N ALA A 81 -9.44 -17.30 -4.15
CA ALA A 81 -10.00 -16.09 -3.57
C ALA A 81 -10.92 -15.34 -4.56
N TRP A 82 -10.57 -15.33 -5.85
CA TRP A 82 -11.40 -14.74 -6.91
C TRP A 82 -12.74 -15.46 -7.03
N TYR A 83 -12.73 -16.79 -7.08
CA TYR A 83 -13.97 -17.58 -7.13
C TYR A 83 -14.82 -17.42 -5.87
N GLU A 84 -14.19 -17.45 -4.69
CA GLU A 84 -14.86 -17.15 -3.42
C GLU A 84 -15.54 -15.78 -3.42
N ALA A 85 -14.88 -14.76 -4.00
CA ALA A 85 -15.43 -13.41 -4.09
C ALA A 85 -16.63 -13.31 -5.03
N LEU A 86 -16.61 -14.01 -6.16
CA LEU A 86 -17.76 -14.11 -7.07
C LEU A 86 -18.95 -14.83 -6.40
N GLU A 87 -18.68 -15.90 -5.66
CA GLU A 87 -19.70 -16.68 -4.94
C GLU A 87 -20.19 -16.03 -3.63
N GLN A 88 -19.55 -14.94 -3.19
CA GLN A 88 -19.81 -14.29 -1.90
C GLN A 88 -19.62 -15.23 -0.70
N ARG A 89 -18.68 -16.18 -0.81
CA ARG A 89 -18.34 -17.17 0.21
C ARG A 89 -16.90 -17.00 0.65
N TYR A 90 -16.69 -16.26 1.73
CA TYR A 90 -15.34 -15.90 2.18
C TYR A 90 -14.81 -16.91 3.19
N SER A 91 -13.82 -17.72 2.80
CA SER A 91 -13.09 -18.62 3.71
C SER A 91 -12.16 -17.86 4.65
N HIS A 92 -11.70 -16.67 4.24
CA HIS A 92 -10.76 -15.86 4.98
C HIS A 92 -11.10 -14.36 4.94
N LYS A 93 -10.86 -13.63 6.05
CA LYS A 93 -11.16 -12.17 6.16
C LYS A 93 -10.50 -11.35 5.05
N VAL A 94 -9.30 -11.75 4.62
CA VAL A 94 -8.56 -11.10 3.50
C VAL A 94 -9.37 -11.13 2.20
N VAL A 95 -10.05 -12.24 1.89
CA VAL A 95 -10.86 -12.37 0.67
C VAL A 95 -12.03 -11.39 0.73
N LYS A 96 -12.72 -11.32 1.88
CA LYS A 96 -13.82 -10.38 2.10
C LYS A 96 -13.38 -8.93 1.93
N VAL A 97 -12.28 -8.54 2.56
CA VAL A 97 -11.74 -7.17 2.46
C VAL A 97 -11.30 -6.86 1.03
N ALA A 98 -10.65 -7.79 0.34
CA ALA A 98 -10.31 -7.61 -1.07
C ALA A 98 -11.55 -7.42 -1.95
N ALA A 99 -12.61 -8.19 -1.71
CA ALA A 99 -13.89 -8.06 -2.42
C ALA A 99 -14.57 -6.70 -2.17
N GLU A 100 -14.54 -6.22 -0.92
CA GLU A 100 -15.06 -4.88 -0.57
C GLU A 100 -14.29 -3.76 -1.27
N LEU A 101 -12.97 -3.89 -1.43
CA LEU A 101 -12.12 -2.92 -2.13
C LEU A 101 -12.36 -2.92 -3.65
N THR A 102 -12.57 -4.09 -4.24
CA THR A 102 -12.89 -4.23 -5.67
C THR A 102 -14.30 -3.74 -5.99
N GLY A 103 -15.24 -3.91 -5.06
CA GLY A 103 -16.63 -3.49 -5.21
C GLY A 103 -17.58 -4.68 -5.30
N LEU A 104 -18.37 -4.87 -4.25
CA LEU A 104 -19.29 -5.99 -4.11
C LEU A 104 -20.38 -6.03 -5.20
N PHE A 105 -20.79 -4.85 -5.70
CA PHE A 105 -21.81 -4.76 -6.76
C PHE A 105 -21.27 -5.25 -8.11
N GLU A 106 -20.05 -4.85 -8.47
CA GLU A 106 -19.38 -5.30 -9.71
C GLU A 106 -19.14 -6.81 -9.66
N LEU A 107 -18.61 -7.32 -8.54
CA LEU A 107 -18.39 -8.75 -8.33
C LEU A 107 -19.67 -9.59 -8.47
N ARG A 108 -20.82 -9.07 -8.00
CA ARG A 108 -22.11 -9.77 -8.11
C ARG A 108 -22.61 -9.87 -9.55
N ARG A 109 -22.25 -8.92 -10.42
CA ARG A 109 -22.66 -8.89 -11.83
C ARG A 109 -21.64 -9.55 -12.77
N ALA A 110 -20.42 -9.75 -12.27
CA ALA A 110 -19.32 -10.30 -13.03
C ALA A 110 -19.56 -11.75 -13.43
N GLN A 111 -18.98 -12.12 -14.56
CA GLN A 111 -18.88 -13.50 -15.01
C GLN A 111 -17.48 -14.03 -14.69
N TYR A 112 -17.33 -15.36 -14.59
CA TYR A 112 -16.04 -16.00 -14.33
C TYR A 112 -14.92 -15.57 -15.30
N GLY A 113 -15.28 -15.17 -16.53
CA GLY A 113 -14.35 -14.73 -17.57
C GLY A 113 -13.99 -13.24 -17.58
N ASP A 114 -14.43 -12.43 -16.61
CA ASP A 114 -14.14 -11.00 -16.56
C ASP A 114 -12.67 -10.73 -16.17
N LYS A 115 -11.81 -10.65 -17.19
CA LYS A 115 -10.36 -10.49 -17.02
C LYS A 115 -9.98 -9.17 -16.36
N ARG A 116 -10.72 -8.09 -16.63
CA ARG A 116 -10.41 -6.77 -16.08
C ARG A 116 -10.71 -6.74 -14.59
N LEU A 117 -11.91 -7.18 -14.21
CA LEU A 117 -12.30 -7.21 -12.80
C LEU A 117 -11.48 -8.21 -11.99
N ARG A 118 -11.14 -9.36 -12.59
CA ARG A 118 -10.22 -10.34 -11.98
C ARG A 118 -8.86 -9.72 -11.67
N ALA A 119 -8.26 -9.00 -12.62
CA ALA A 119 -6.96 -8.36 -12.39
C ALA A 119 -7.01 -7.31 -11.26
N GLU A 120 -8.09 -6.54 -11.18
CA GLU A 120 -8.32 -5.57 -10.10
C GLU A 120 -8.48 -6.26 -8.74
N PHE A 121 -9.26 -7.35 -8.69
CA PHE A 121 -9.39 -8.17 -7.48
C PHE A 121 -8.07 -8.80 -7.04
N GLU A 122 -7.33 -9.43 -7.95
CA GLU A 122 -6.05 -10.07 -7.63
C GLU A 122 -5.03 -9.05 -7.10
N HIS A 123 -5.03 -7.83 -7.65
CA HIS A 123 -4.23 -6.74 -7.12
C HIS A 123 -4.63 -6.36 -5.68
N ASN A 124 -5.92 -6.10 -5.45
CA ASN A 124 -6.43 -5.77 -4.11
C ASN A 124 -6.16 -6.89 -3.11
N TYR A 125 -6.35 -8.14 -3.51
CA TYR A 125 -6.04 -9.32 -2.72
C TYR A 125 -4.56 -9.35 -2.32
N ALA A 126 -3.64 -9.18 -3.26
CA ALA A 126 -2.21 -9.15 -2.98
C ALA A 126 -1.83 -8.01 -2.01
N VAL A 127 -2.46 -6.84 -2.11
CA VAL A 127 -2.25 -5.71 -1.18
C VAL A 127 -2.72 -6.08 0.22
N VAL A 128 -3.93 -6.65 0.36
CA VAL A 128 -4.49 -7.02 1.67
C VAL A 128 -3.69 -8.16 2.32
N VAL A 129 -3.19 -9.12 1.53
CA VAL A 129 -2.28 -10.16 2.02
C VAL A 129 -1.01 -9.55 2.60
N ARG A 130 -0.36 -8.63 1.88
CA ARG A 130 0.86 -7.97 2.38
C ARG A 130 0.62 -7.20 3.67
N ARG A 131 -0.53 -6.53 3.79
CA ARG A 131 -0.94 -5.85 5.03
C ARG A 131 -1.09 -6.84 6.18
N LEU A 132 -1.75 -7.97 5.95
CA LEU A 132 -1.87 -9.02 6.96
C LEU A 132 -0.51 -9.60 7.36
N GLU A 133 0.37 -9.87 6.40
CA GLU A 133 1.74 -10.34 6.64
C GLU A 133 2.57 -9.32 7.41
N ALA A 134 2.33 -8.02 7.21
CA ALA A 134 2.95 -6.94 7.97
C ALA A 134 2.33 -6.73 9.36
N GLY A 135 1.19 -7.38 9.66
CA GLY A 135 0.45 -7.18 10.91
C GLY A 135 -0.34 -5.86 10.94
N GLU A 136 -0.57 -5.25 9.78
CA GLU A 136 -1.36 -4.03 9.67
C GLU A 136 -2.86 -4.32 9.81
N PRO A 137 -3.65 -3.42 10.43
CA PRO A 137 -5.10 -3.58 10.51
C PRO A 137 -5.71 -3.70 9.12
N LEU A 138 -6.64 -4.63 8.92
CA LEU A 138 -7.33 -4.82 7.63
C LEU A 138 -8.54 -3.89 7.46
N ASP A 139 -8.94 -3.23 8.54
CA ASP A 139 -10.19 -2.49 8.69
C ASP A 139 -10.10 -1.07 8.09
N GLY A 140 -8.88 -0.62 7.79
CA GLY A 140 -8.65 0.63 7.07
C GLY A 140 -8.85 0.42 5.58
N LYS A 141 -9.81 1.13 4.98
CA LYS A 141 -9.94 1.34 3.53
C LYS A 141 -8.53 1.51 2.97
N VAL A 142 -8.07 0.58 2.12
CA VAL A 142 -6.79 0.74 1.41
C VAL A 142 -6.87 2.10 0.74
N ALA A 143 -5.88 2.96 0.99
CA ALA A 143 -5.74 4.20 0.26
C ALA A 143 -5.80 3.81 -1.22
N LYS A 144 -6.90 4.16 -1.88
CA LYS A 144 -7.12 3.88 -3.30
C LYS A 144 -5.84 4.33 -3.99
N ALA A 145 -5.08 3.38 -4.54
CA ALA A 145 -3.81 3.70 -5.17
C ALA A 145 -4.10 4.87 -6.11
N ILE A 146 -3.36 5.97 -5.96
CA ILE A 146 -3.46 7.13 -6.85
C ILE A 146 -3.35 6.52 -8.24
N GLY A 147 -4.44 6.58 -9.01
CA GLY A 147 -4.59 5.81 -10.24
C GLY A 147 -3.34 6.00 -11.07
N LEU A 148 -2.67 4.90 -11.42
CA LEU A 148 -1.53 4.93 -12.32
C LEU A 148 -2.02 5.67 -13.59
N ASP A 149 -1.36 6.77 -13.97
CA ASP A 149 -1.69 7.56 -15.18
C ASP A 149 -1.79 6.70 -16.45
N SER A 150 -1.23 5.49 -16.42
CA SER A 150 -1.33 4.48 -17.47
C SER A 150 -2.75 3.95 -17.73
N GLN A 151 -3.71 4.14 -16.81
CA GLN A 151 -5.10 3.74 -17.00
C GLN A 151 -6.01 4.87 -17.53
N LYS A 152 -5.50 6.12 -17.63
CA LYS A 152 -6.25 7.23 -18.20
C LYS A 152 -6.39 7.02 -19.71
N SER A 153 -7.62 7.18 -20.22
CA SER A 153 -7.85 7.20 -21.68
C SER A 153 -7.16 8.43 -22.29
N GLU A 154 -6.88 8.40 -23.60
CA GLU A 154 -6.27 9.54 -24.28
C GLU A 154 -7.11 10.82 -24.15
N LEU A 155 -8.44 10.69 -24.17
CA LEU A 155 -9.37 11.79 -23.90
C LEU A 155 -9.16 12.41 -22.52
N GLN A 156 -9.08 11.58 -21.47
CA GLN A 156 -8.88 12.06 -20.10
C GLN A 156 -7.54 12.77 -19.91
N ARG A 157 -6.47 12.30 -20.58
CA ARG A 157 -5.17 12.99 -20.57
C ARG A 157 -5.20 14.31 -21.32
N ALA A 158 -5.93 14.39 -22.43
CA ALA A 158 -6.10 15.61 -23.20
C ALA A 158 -6.87 16.67 -22.39
N ASP A 159 -7.94 16.26 -21.70
CA ASP A 159 -8.73 17.15 -20.83
C ASP A 159 -7.89 17.69 -19.67
N GLU A 160 -7.14 16.83 -18.96
CA GLU A 160 -6.27 17.27 -17.86
C GLU A 160 -5.17 18.23 -18.34
N LEU A 161 -4.56 17.98 -19.50
CA LEU A 161 -3.57 18.88 -20.08
C LEU A 161 -4.21 20.24 -20.43
N ALA A 162 -5.41 20.23 -21.00
CA ALA A 162 -6.15 21.44 -21.32
C ALA A 162 -6.52 22.25 -20.06
N GLU A 163 -6.93 21.57 -18.99
CA GLU A 163 -7.21 22.17 -17.69
C GLU A 163 -5.95 22.78 -17.07
N GLN A 164 -4.82 22.07 -17.09
CA GLN A 164 -3.54 22.60 -16.61
C GLN A 164 -3.09 23.85 -17.39
N GLN A 165 -3.22 23.83 -18.72
CA GLN A 165 -2.90 24.97 -19.57
C GLN A 165 -3.85 26.16 -19.32
N LEU A 166 -5.12 25.90 -19.01
CA LEU A 166 -6.08 26.93 -18.64
C LEU A 166 -5.70 27.58 -17.30
N LEU A 167 -5.41 26.77 -16.27
CA LEU A 167 -5.00 27.25 -14.95
C LEU A 167 -3.72 28.08 -15.03
N HIS A 168 -2.72 27.63 -15.77
CA HIS A 168 -1.47 28.37 -15.96
C HIS A 168 -1.71 29.72 -16.65
N ARG A 169 -2.61 29.78 -17.64
CA ARG A 169 -3.00 31.05 -18.29
C ARG A 169 -3.74 31.98 -17.34
N MET A 170 -4.63 31.45 -16.51
CA MET A 170 -5.36 32.24 -15.51
C MET A 170 -4.42 32.84 -14.47
N GLN A 171 -3.45 32.07 -13.97
CA GLN A 171 -2.41 32.55 -13.04
C GLN A 171 -1.53 33.62 -13.68
N ALA A 172 -1.06 33.42 -14.92
CA ALA A 172 -0.25 34.40 -15.62
C ALA A 172 -0.99 35.74 -15.85
N GLN A 173 -2.32 35.70 -15.94
CA GLN A 173 -3.18 36.88 -16.07
C GLN A 173 -3.59 37.48 -14.71
N GLY A 174 -3.22 36.85 -13.59
CA GLY A 174 -3.61 37.25 -12.24
C GLY A 174 -5.12 37.13 -12.00
N LEU A 175 -5.75 36.15 -12.65
CA LEU A 175 -7.19 35.85 -12.57
C LEU A 175 -7.48 34.67 -11.63
N ASP A 176 -6.44 34.09 -11.03
CA ASP A 176 -6.53 33.00 -10.10
C ASP A 176 -7.28 33.41 -8.82
N GLY A 177 -8.31 32.65 -8.46
CA GLY A 177 -9.14 32.92 -7.28
C GLY A 177 -10.13 34.08 -7.41
N LEU A 178 -10.21 34.75 -8.56
CA LEU A 178 -11.19 35.81 -8.80
C LEU A 178 -12.52 35.24 -9.30
N SER A 179 -13.61 35.71 -8.72
CA SER A 179 -14.94 35.51 -9.30
C SER A 179 -15.09 36.30 -10.60
N GLY A 180 -16.00 35.88 -11.49
CA GLY A 180 -16.26 36.58 -12.76
C GLY A 180 -16.58 38.07 -12.60
N ALA A 181 -17.23 38.45 -11.50
CA ALA A 181 -17.51 39.86 -11.17
C ALA A 181 -16.22 40.65 -10.86
N GLN A 182 -15.32 40.08 -10.06
CA GLN A 182 -14.05 40.69 -9.68
C GLN A 182 -13.08 40.79 -10.86
N ALA A 183 -13.03 39.75 -11.70
CA ALA A 183 -12.23 39.77 -12.94
C ALA A 183 -12.71 40.88 -13.90
N ARG A 184 -14.03 41.07 -14.02
CA ARG A 184 -14.64 42.16 -14.82
C ARG A 184 -14.30 43.54 -14.25
N GLU A 185 -14.36 43.72 -12.94
CA GLU A 185 -14.02 44.98 -12.29
C GLU A 185 -12.54 45.36 -12.49
N LEU A 186 -11.64 44.38 -12.36
CA LEU A 186 -10.20 44.56 -12.59
C LEU A 186 -9.90 44.92 -14.04
N LEU A 187 -10.61 44.32 -15.00
CA LEU A 187 -10.53 44.68 -16.42
C LEU A 187 -10.97 46.14 -16.66
N LEU A 188 -12.12 46.53 -16.11
CA LEU A 188 -12.63 47.91 -16.24
C LEU A 188 -11.67 48.94 -15.60
N ALA A 189 -11.06 48.61 -14.47
CA ALA A 189 -10.06 49.46 -13.83
C ALA A 189 -8.79 49.62 -14.69
N LYS A 190 -8.28 48.54 -15.31
CA LYS A 190 -7.15 48.59 -16.25
C LYS A 190 -7.48 49.42 -17.50
N MET A 191 -8.70 49.31 -18.03
CA MET A 191 -9.13 50.09 -19.20
C MET A 191 -9.26 51.58 -18.88
N ARG A 192 -9.72 51.96 -17.67
CA ARG A 192 -9.79 53.36 -17.23
C ARG A 192 -8.43 54.04 -17.07
N ARG A 193 -7.41 53.30 -16.60
CA ARG A 193 -6.03 53.81 -16.43
C ARG A 193 -5.31 54.09 -17.76
N LYS A 194 -5.84 53.60 -18.88
CA LYS A 194 -5.25 53.76 -20.22
C LYS A 194 -5.83 54.91 -21.05
N ALA A 195 -6.82 55.65 -20.53
CA ALA A 195 -7.27 56.87 -21.20
C ALA A 195 -6.12 57.91 -21.15
N PRO A 196 -5.64 58.44 -22.29
CA PRO A 196 -4.55 59.41 -22.27
C PRO A 196 -5.02 60.69 -21.58
N GLU A 197 -4.22 61.21 -20.65
CA GLU A 197 -4.36 62.58 -20.14
C GLU A 197 -4.24 63.53 -21.34
N VAL A 198 -5.37 64.06 -21.79
CA VAL A 198 -5.38 65.23 -22.66
C VAL A 198 -4.88 66.39 -21.81
N ARG A 199 -3.58 66.70 -21.90
CA ARG A 199 -3.02 67.96 -21.39
C ARG A 199 -3.79 69.10 -22.04
N ARG A 200 -4.57 69.82 -21.24
CA ARG A 200 -5.10 71.13 -21.58
C ARG A 200 -4.09 72.16 -21.07
N ASP A 201 -3.17 72.56 -21.93
CA ASP A 201 -2.37 73.76 -21.70
C ASP A 201 -3.14 74.97 -22.25
N ALA A 202 -3.25 75.99 -21.38
CA ALA A 202 -3.63 77.41 -21.55
C ALA A 202 -4.57 77.81 -22.71
#